data_AF-A0A662CWS8-F1
#
_entry.id   AF-A0A662CWS8-F1
#
_cell.length_a   1.000
_cell.length_b   1.000
_cell.length_c   1.000
_cell.angle_alpha   90.00
_cell.angle_beta   90.00
_cell.angle_gamma   90.00
#
_symmetry.space_group_name_H-M   'P 1'
#
loop_
_entity.id
_entity.type
_entity.pdbx_description
1 polymer ?
#
loop_
_entity_poly.entity_id
_entity_poly.type
_entity_poly.pdbx_seq_one_letter_code
_entity_poly.pdbx_strand_id
1 'polypeptide(L)'
;MRKKIFIGSILFFFLLVGLINITPAKSLTPKDPSKISLSSSPSPAITKDDCLLYQDIDMKKWNNKIRQEKFDMVLPQVMRKHGIDMWIYVAREEIPDHFAAEELGSSSGVFVFTDRGDDHIERAILGRRWGKSHRGWGEWRTKLVEECGLYDFVADAIRVQEP
;
A
#
# COMPACT_ATOMS: atom_id res chain seq x y z
N MET A 1 3.15 -36.16 47.48
CA MET A 1 3.38 -36.98 46.26
C MET A 1 2.05 -37.19 45.55
N ARG A 2 1.82 -36.54 44.40
CA ARG A 2 0.55 -36.60 43.66
C ARG A 2 0.81 -36.90 42.18
N LYS A 3 0.30 -38.06 41.76
CA LYS A 3 -0.27 -38.45 40.46
C LYS A 3 0.34 -37.88 39.18
N LYS A 4 0.84 -38.76 38.30
CA LYS A 4 0.58 -38.68 36.84
C LYS A 4 0.40 -40.10 36.28
N ILE A 5 -0.85 -40.39 35.92
CA ILE A 5 -1.27 -41.54 35.11
C ILE A 5 -1.64 -40.96 33.73
N PHE A 6 -1.52 -41.79 32.70
CA PHE A 6 -1.99 -41.65 31.32
C PHE A 6 -1.04 -41.02 30.30
N ILE A 7 -0.03 -41.83 29.96
CA ILE A 7 0.51 -41.95 28.60
C ILE A 7 -0.55 -42.69 27.77
N GLY A 8 -0.94 -42.13 26.64
CA GLY A 8 -1.73 -42.84 25.61
C GLY A 8 -3.06 -42.17 25.27
N SER A 9 -3.03 -41.12 24.43
CA SER A 9 -4.15 -40.77 23.53
C SER A 9 -3.84 -39.62 22.55
N ILE A 10 -2.60 -39.42 22.10
CA ILE A 10 -2.28 -38.40 21.08
C ILE A 10 -1.29 -38.97 20.06
N LEU A 11 -1.61 -40.15 19.53
CA LEU A 11 -0.89 -40.71 18.37
C LEU A 11 -1.83 -41.48 17.44
N PHE A 12 -3.12 -41.14 17.45
CA PHE A 12 -4.15 -41.75 16.60
C PHE A 12 -5.12 -40.73 16.02
N PHE A 13 -4.67 -39.47 15.86
CA PHE A 13 -5.43 -38.42 15.16
C PHE A 13 -4.73 -37.93 13.89
N PHE A 14 -3.62 -38.58 13.49
CA PHE A 14 -2.79 -38.16 12.36
C PHE A 14 -2.83 -39.12 11.16
N LEU A 15 -3.78 -40.06 11.09
CA LEU A 15 -3.82 -41.05 10.01
C LEU A 15 -5.18 -41.18 9.29
N LEU A 16 -6.04 -40.15 9.31
CA LEU A 16 -7.31 -40.17 8.55
C LEU A 16 -7.76 -38.82 7.95
N VAL A 17 -6.86 -37.87 7.68
CA VAL A 17 -7.20 -36.67 6.89
C VAL A 17 -6.14 -36.40 5.83
N GLY A 18 -5.73 -37.48 5.16
CA GLY A 18 -4.85 -37.47 4.00
C GLY A 18 -5.51 -38.20 2.85
N LEU A 19 -6.52 -37.57 2.23
CA LEU A 19 -7.03 -37.90 0.89
C LEU A 19 -7.79 -36.69 0.33
N ILE A 20 -7.04 -35.86 -0.40
CA ILE A 20 -7.35 -35.30 -1.72
C ILE A 20 -8.86 -35.22 -2.03
N ASN A 21 -9.41 -34.00 -1.99
CA ASN A 21 -10.47 -33.61 -2.89
C ASN A 21 -10.01 -32.36 -3.65
N ILE A 22 -9.27 -32.60 -4.74
CA ILE A 22 -9.09 -31.61 -5.80
C ILE A 22 -10.41 -31.63 -6.56
N THR A 23 -11.27 -30.66 -6.30
CA THR A 23 -12.41 -30.38 -7.19
C THR A 23 -11.85 -29.85 -8.52
N PRO A 24 -12.23 -30.41 -9.68
CA PRO A 24 -11.89 -29.76 -10.94
C PRO A 24 -12.63 -28.42 -10.98
N ALA A 25 -11.87 -27.34 -11.20
CA ALA A 25 -12.45 -26.04 -11.50
C ALA A 25 -13.38 -26.19 -12.71
N LYS A 26 -14.67 -25.91 -12.50
CA LYS A 26 -15.67 -25.89 -13.55
C LYS A 26 -15.25 -24.80 -14.54
N SER A 27 -14.82 -25.20 -15.74
CA SER A 27 -14.49 -24.27 -16.81
C SER A 27 -15.72 -23.39 -17.07
N LEU A 28 -15.59 -22.08 -16.83
CA LEU A 28 -16.61 -21.12 -17.25
C LEU A 28 -16.51 -21.01 -18.77
N THR A 29 -17.30 -21.82 -19.47
CA THR A 29 -17.62 -21.57 -20.87
C THR A 29 -18.33 -20.21 -20.97
N PRO A 30 -18.03 -19.38 -21.99
CA PRO A 30 -18.69 -18.10 -22.17
C PRO A 30 -20.20 -18.32 -22.24
N LYS A 31 -20.94 -17.64 -21.35
CA LYS A 31 -22.40 -17.68 -21.32
C LYS A 31 -22.90 -17.00 -22.59
N ASP A 32 -23.63 -17.76 -23.39
CA ASP A 32 -24.32 -17.35 -24.61
C ASP A 32 -24.99 -15.96 -24.42
N PRO A 33 -24.65 -14.95 -25.23
CA PRO A 33 -25.11 -13.56 -25.03
C PRO A 33 -26.61 -13.36 -25.31
N SER A 34 -27.36 -14.40 -25.67
CA SER A 34 -28.75 -14.28 -26.13
C SER A 34 -29.84 -14.38 -25.05
N LYS A 35 -29.51 -14.56 -23.75
CA LYS A 35 -30.51 -14.58 -22.67
C LYS A 35 -30.05 -13.87 -21.40
N ILE A 36 -30.03 -12.54 -21.43
CA ILE A 36 -30.20 -11.70 -20.25
C ILE A 36 -31.40 -10.81 -20.54
N SER A 37 -32.59 -11.24 -20.10
CA SER A 37 -33.77 -10.38 -20.10
C SER A 37 -33.54 -9.29 -19.07
N LEU A 38 -33.19 -8.10 -19.58
CA LEU A 38 -33.12 -6.85 -18.84
C LEU A 38 -34.53 -6.54 -18.31
N SER A 39 -34.80 -6.79 -17.03
CA SER A 39 -35.94 -6.17 -16.36
C SER A 39 -35.64 -4.69 -16.27
N SER A 40 -36.08 -3.92 -17.26
CA SER A 40 -35.97 -2.47 -17.31
C SER A 40 -36.95 -1.84 -16.32
N SER A 41 -36.64 -1.94 -15.03
CA SER A 41 -37.01 -0.86 -14.12
C SER A 41 -36.14 0.33 -14.49
N PRO A 42 -36.68 1.53 -14.77
CA PRO A 42 -35.83 2.67 -15.03
C PRO A 42 -35.04 2.95 -13.75
N SER A 43 -33.71 2.77 -13.80
CA SER A 43 -32.85 3.46 -12.85
C SER A 43 -33.22 4.94 -12.90
N PRO A 44 -33.36 5.62 -11.75
CA PRO A 44 -33.61 7.05 -11.76
C PRO A 44 -32.52 7.68 -12.63
N ALA A 45 -32.96 8.51 -13.59
CA ALA A 45 -32.03 9.26 -14.42
C ALA A 45 -31.13 10.03 -13.48
N ILE A 46 -29.82 9.72 -13.49
CA ILE A 46 -28.81 10.50 -12.78
C ILE A 46 -28.98 11.92 -13.30
N THR A 47 -29.54 12.79 -12.47
CA THR A 47 -29.70 14.19 -12.83
C THR A 47 -28.30 14.79 -12.90
N LYS A 48 -28.11 15.81 -13.74
CA LYS A 48 -26.80 16.50 -13.84
C LYS A 48 -26.30 16.98 -12.48
N ASP A 49 -27.21 17.14 -11.52
CA ASP A 49 -26.99 17.59 -10.15
C ASP A 49 -26.31 16.52 -9.27
N ASP A 50 -26.60 15.23 -9.47
CA ASP A 50 -25.95 14.12 -8.75
C ASP A 50 -24.46 13.96 -9.14
N CYS A 51 -24.09 14.40 -10.35
CA CYS A 51 -22.72 14.40 -10.84
C CYS A 51 -21.85 15.55 -10.30
N LEU A 52 -22.46 16.58 -9.67
CA LEU A 52 -21.75 17.72 -9.10
C LEU A 52 -21.17 17.42 -7.70
N LEU A 53 -21.63 16.35 -7.04
CA LEU A 53 -21.20 16.00 -5.68
C LEU A 53 -19.70 15.65 -5.57
N TYR A 54 -19.09 15.24 -6.68
CA TYR A 54 -17.67 14.88 -6.76
C TYR A 54 -16.78 15.96 -7.40
N GLN A 55 -17.36 17.05 -7.93
CA GLN A 55 -16.58 18.11 -8.59
C GLN A 55 -15.77 18.95 -7.58
N ASP A 56 -16.25 19.05 -6.34
CA ASP A 56 -15.59 19.80 -5.26
C ASP A 56 -14.64 18.94 -4.40
N ILE A 57 -14.55 17.63 -4.67
CA ILE A 57 -13.64 16.76 -3.92
C ILE A 57 -12.24 16.95 -4.48
N ASP A 58 -11.39 17.63 -3.72
CA ASP A 58 -9.96 17.66 -3.98
C ASP A 58 -9.36 16.26 -3.73
N MET A 59 -9.36 15.45 -4.79
CA MET A 59 -8.84 14.09 -4.78
C MET A 59 -7.38 14.02 -4.35
N LYS A 60 -6.58 15.04 -4.69
CA LYS A 60 -5.16 15.09 -4.30
C LYS A 60 -5.02 15.25 -2.79
N LYS A 61 -5.79 16.18 -2.21
CA LYS A 61 -5.83 16.39 -0.75
C LYS A 61 -6.29 15.14 -0.02
N TRP A 62 -7.36 14.49 -0.49
CA TRP A 62 -7.85 13.25 0.11
C TRP A 62 -6.85 12.11 0.01
N ASN A 63 -6.21 11.92 -1.14
CA ASN A 63 -5.17 10.90 -1.30
C ASN A 63 -3.98 11.14 -0.37
N ASN A 64 -3.55 12.39 -0.21
CA ASN A 64 -2.50 12.74 0.74
C ASN A 64 -2.92 12.47 2.19
N LYS A 65 -4.18 12.75 2.53
CA LYS A 65 -4.72 12.46 3.87
C LYS A 65 -4.74 10.96 4.16
N ILE A 66 -5.25 10.16 3.22
CA ILE A 66 -5.27 8.70 3.33
C ILE A 66 -3.85 8.14 3.49
N ARG A 67 -2.88 8.69 2.74
CA ARG A 67 -1.47 8.32 2.86
C ARG A 67 -0.94 8.60 4.25
N GLN A 68 -1.11 9.81 4.77
CA GLN A 68 -0.69 10.15 6.14
C GLN A 68 -1.32 9.19 7.16
N GLU A 69 -2.64 8.97 7.10
CA GLU A 69 -3.35 8.09 8.02
C GLU A 69 -2.85 6.64 7.98
N LYS A 70 -2.53 6.10 6.79
CA LYS A 70 -1.91 4.77 6.68
C LYS A 70 -0.61 4.69 7.46
N PHE A 71 0.26 5.69 7.31
CA PHE A 71 1.57 5.71 7.98
C PHE A 71 1.49 6.10 9.46
N ASP A 72 0.45 6.83 9.88
CA ASP A 72 0.27 7.21 11.28
C ASP A 72 -0.46 6.12 12.09
N MET A 73 -1.33 5.34 11.44
CA MET A 73 -2.15 4.33 12.13
C MET A 73 -1.65 2.90 11.92
N VAL A 74 -1.35 2.52 10.68
CA VAL A 74 -1.05 1.11 10.34
C VAL A 74 0.42 0.80 10.54
N LEU A 75 1.32 1.68 10.08
CA LEU A 75 2.76 1.42 10.17
C LEU A 75 3.26 1.21 11.62
N PRO A 76 2.89 2.03 12.62
CA PRO A 76 3.35 1.81 13.99
C PRO A 76 2.87 0.48 14.56
N GLN A 77 1.62 0.08 14.26
CA GLN A 77 1.08 -1.20 14.70
C GLN A 77 1.89 -2.38 14.15
N VAL A 78 2.24 -2.35 12.86
CA VAL A 78 3.01 -3.41 12.21
C VAL A 78 4.43 -3.44 12.76
N MET A 79 5.12 -2.29 12.83
CA MET A 79 6.50 -2.23 13.31
C MET A 79 6.60 -2.74 14.76
N ARG A 80 5.75 -2.27 15.66
CA ARG A 80 5.75 -2.67 17.09
C ARG A 80 5.40 -4.12 17.30
N LYS A 81 4.37 -4.62 16.61
CA LYS A 81 3.96 -6.02 16.68
C LYS A 81 5.09 -6.97 16.31
N HIS A 82 5.94 -6.56 15.36
CA HIS A 82 7.04 -7.36 14.86
C HIS A 82 8.41 -7.01 15.47
N GLY A 83 8.48 -6.08 16.43
CA GLY A 83 9.74 -5.65 17.05
C GLY A 83 10.71 -5.03 16.04
N ILE A 84 10.19 -4.26 15.08
CA ILE A 84 10.98 -3.58 14.05
C ILE A 84 11.25 -2.15 14.52
N ASP A 85 12.47 -1.90 15.01
CA ASP A 85 12.87 -0.56 15.45
C ASP A 85 13.13 0.39 14.27
N MET A 86 13.55 -0.15 13.12
CA MET A 86 13.82 0.63 11.92
C MET A 86 13.49 -0.16 10.66
N TRP A 87 12.82 0.49 9.71
CA TRP A 87 12.59 -0.04 8.38
C TRP A 87 13.18 0.91 7.33
N ILE A 88 14.08 0.38 6.50
CA ILE A 88 14.71 1.11 5.41
C ILE A 88 14.17 0.55 4.09
N TYR A 89 13.67 1.43 3.23
CA TYR A 89 13.24 1.11 1.88
C TYR A 89 14.11 1.86 0.87
N VAL A 90 14.62 1.15 -0.14
CA VAL A 90 15.49 1.75 -1.15
C VAL A 90 14.83 1.61 -2.51
N ALA A 91 14.49 2.75 -3.11
CA ALA A 91 13.96 2.81 -4.47
C ALA A 91 15.04 3.34 -5.42
N ARG A 92 15.11 2.75 -6.60
CA ARG A 92 16.07 3.12 -7.64
C ARG A 92 15.32 3.47 -8.90
N GLU A 93 15.70 4.57 -9.53
CA GLU A 93 15.05 5.03 -10.76
C GLU A 93 15.12 3.98 -11.89
N GLU A 94 16.24 3.24 -11.96
CA GLU A 94 16.43 2.24 -13.00
C GLU A 94 15.49 1.02 -12.85
N ILE A 95 14.85 0.86 -11.69
CA ILE A 95 13.94 -0.24 -11.38
C ILE A 95 12.58 0.36 -11.02
N PRO A 96 11.63 0.38 -11.97
CA PRO A 96 10.31 0.97 -11.74
C PRO A 96 9.63 0.37 -10.52
N ASP A 97 9.29 1.23 -9.58
CA ASP A 97 8.66 0.87 -8.32
C ASP A 97 7.45 1.77 -8.09
N HIS A 98 6.27 1.20 -8.37
CA HIS A 98 5.00 1.91 -8.22
C HIS A 98 4.70 2.20 -6.75
N PHE A 99 5.13 1.32 -5.82
CA PHE A 99 4.92 1.56 -4.41
C PHE A 99 5.75 2.76 -3.94
N ALA A 100 7.02 2.83 -4.36
CA ALA A 100 7.86 3.98 -4.05
C ALA A 100 7.32 5.27 -4.67
N ALA A 101 6.98 5.25 -5.96
CA ALA A 101 6.51 6.44 -6.67
C ALA A 101 5.17 6.97 -6.14
N GLU A 102 4.20 6.08 -5.90
CA GLU A 102 2.84 6.46 -5.56
C GLU A 102 2.62 6.56 -4.05
N GLU A 103 3.13 5.64 -3.24
CA GLU A 103 2.88 5.61 -1.79
C GLU A 103 3.97 6.30 -0.98
N LEU A 104 5.24 6.17 -1.36
CA LEU A 104 6.36 6.87 -0.71
C LEU A 104 6.64 8.24 -1.36
N GLY A 105 6.04 8.51 -2.51
CA GLY A 105 6.09 9.81 -3.17
C GLY A 105 7.29 10.05 -4.08
N SER A 106 8.23 9.10 -4.19
CA SER A 106 9.37 9.19 -5.10
C SER A 106 9.79 7.83 -5.64
N SER A 107 10.15 7.76 -6.92
CA SER A 107 10.71 6.55 -7.55
C SER A 107 12.19 6.31 -7.22
N SER A 108 12.81 7.21 -6.45
CA SER A 108 14.22 7.11 -6.08
C SER A 108 14.48 7.59 -4.66
N GLY A 109 15.46 6.99 -4.01
CA GLY A 109 15.95 7.43 -2.71
C GLY A 109 15.89 6.34 -1.65
N VAL A 110 16.29 6.74 -0.44
CA VAL A 110 16.30 5.91 0.75
C VAL A 110 15.27 6.47 1.71
N PHE A 111 14.22 5.70 1.97
CA PHE A 111 13.18 6.02 2.93
C PHE A 111 13.49 5.30 4.24
N VAL A 112 13.47 6.03 5.34
CA VAL A 112 13.83 5.53 6.66
C VAL A 112 12.64 5.78 7.60
N PHE A 113 12.17 4.71 8.21
CA PHE A 113 11.13 4.70 9.22
C PHE A 113 11.74 4.24 10.53
N THR A 114 11.66 5.03 11.59
CA THR A 114 12.26 4.70 12.89
C THR A 114 11.21 4.79 13.99
N ASP A 115 11.03 3.70 14.75
CA ASP A 115 10.19 3.69 15.95
C ASP A 115 11.06 4.06 17.16
N ARG A 116 10.79 5.20 17.80
CA ARG A 116 11.48 5.59 19.04
C ARG A 116 10.72 5.16 20.30
N GLY A 117 9.57 4.48 20.13
CA GLY A 117 8.68 4.10 21.22
C GLY A 117 7.71 5.22 21.64
N ASP A 118 7.58 6.27 20.84
CA ASP A 118 6.71 7.44 21.00
C ASP A 118 5.36 7.25 20.28
N ASP A 119 4.60 8.32 20.08
CA ASP A 119 3.25 8.21 19.49
C ASP A 119 3.27 8.06 17.95
N HIS A 120 4.38 8.40 17.28
CA HIS A 120 4.51 8.34 15.82
C HIS A 120 5.82 7.65 15.39
N ILE A 121 5.86 7.20 14.14
CA ILE A 121 7.11 6.72 13.53
C ILE A 121 7.82 7.91 12.88
N GLU A 122 9.10 8.12 13.20
CA GLU A 122 9.93 9.12 12.55
C GLU A 122 10.17 8.73 11.08
N ARG A 123 9.92 9.65 10.16
CA ARG A 123 9.96 9.43 8.70
C ARG A 123 10.96 10.35 8.04
N ALA A 124 12.00 9.77 7.46
CA ALA A 124 13.02 10.49 6.72
C ALA A 124 13.15 9.96 5.28
N ILE A 125 13.55 10.84 4.37
CA ILE A 125 13.89 10.47 2.98
C ILE A 125 15.18 11.16 2.55
N LEU A 126 16.11 10.34 2.07
CA LEU A 126 17.46 10.71 1.71
C LEU A 126 17.78 10.33 0.26
N GLY A 127 18.77 10.98 -0.33
CA GLY A 127 19.41 10.50 -1.56
C GLY A 127 18.50 10.41 -2.79
N ARG A 128 17.36 11.11 -2.78
CA ARG A 128 16.47 11.18 -3.95
C ARG A 128 17.19 11.89 -5.10
N ARG A 129 16.98 11.44 -6.34
CA ARG A 129 17.57 12.07 -7.53
C ARG A 129 16.80 13.32 -8.00
N TRP A 130 15.50 13.35 -7.72
CA TRP A 130 14.57 14.39 -8.19
C TRP A 130 13.98 15.21 -7.03
N GLY A 131 13.79 16.51 -7.24
CA GLY A 131 13.27 17.47 -6.24
C GLY A 131 13.28 18.91 -6.75
N LYS A 132 12.99 19.90 -5.87
CA LYS A 132 12.88 21.34 -6.20
C LYS A 132 14.09 21.98 -6.90
N SER A 133 15.24 21.32 -6.94
CA SER A 133 16.53 21.90 -7.34
C SER A 133 17.04 21.49 -8.75
N HIS A 134 16.31 20.71 -9.56
CA HIS A 134 16.73 20.36 -10.92
C HIS A 134 16.10 21.23 -12.01
N ARG A 135 16.89 21.63 -13.02
CA ARG A 135 16.38 22.12 -14.30
C ARG A 135 15.86 20.91 -15.09
N GLY A 136 14.59 20.57 -14.93
CA GLY A 136 13.95 19.53 -15.74
C GLY A 136 13.64 20.06 -17.13
N TRP A 137 14.22 19.45 -18.16
CA TRP A 137 13.51 19.31 -19.43
C TRP A 137 12.42 18.26 -19.20
N GLY A 138 11.19 18.70 -19.00
CA GLY A 138 10.04 17.84 -18.73
C GLY A 138 9.42 18.05 -17.34
N GLU A 139 8.10 18.12 -17.32
CA GLU A 139 7.25 18.21 -16.14
C GLU A 139 7.15 16.82 -15.47
N TRP A 140 8.23 16.38 -14.85
CA TRP A 140 8.15 15.18 -14.02
C TRP A 140 7.41 15.54 -12.73
N ARG A 141 6.14 15.11 -12.65
CA ARG A 141 5.42 14.90 -11.39
C ARG A 141 6.38 14.06 -10.54
N THR A 142 6.85 14.50 -9.38
CA THR A 142 6.04 14.54 -8.18
C THR A 142 6.73 15.43 -7.15
N LYS A 143 6.18 16.62 -6.90
CA LYS A 143 6.38 17.31 -5.61
C LYS A 143 5.67 16.56 -4.46
N LEU A 144 5.35 15.27 -4.65
CA LEU A 144 4.47 14.52 -3.77
C LEU A 144 5.11 14.39 -2.40
N VAL A 145 6.42 14.15 -2.32
CA VAL A 145 7.14 14.13 -1.04
C VAL A 145 6.98 15.45 -0.28
N GLU A 146 7.08 16.59 -0.97
CA GLU A 146 6.94 17.92 -0.37
C GLU A 146 5.48 18.31 -0.08
N GLU A 147 4.52 17.78 -0.85
CA GLU A 147 3.11 18.16 -0.80
C GLU A 147 2.27 17.25 0.10
N CYS A 148 2.65 15.98 0.24
CA CYS A 148 1.90 15.02 1.04
C CYS A 148 2.15 15.19 2.55
N GLY A 149 3.18 15.92 2.95
CA GLY A 149 3.51 16.12 4.37
C GLY A 149 3.77 14.82 5.14
N LEU A 150 4.19 13.75 4.44
CA LEU A 150 4.39 12.43 5.03
C LEU A 150 5.68 12.34 5.87
N TYR A 151 6.69 13.16 5.55
CA TYR A 151 8.02 13.04 6.10
C TYR A 151 8.34 14.15 7.08
N ASP A 152 8.94 13.78 8.21
CA ASP A 152 9.46 14.68 9.22
C ASP A 152 10.79 15.29 8.75
N PHE A 153 11.58 14.52 7.99
CA PHE A 153 12.85 14.96 7.41
C PHE A 153 12.94 14.67 5.91
N VAL A 154 13.21 15.72 5.14
CA VAL A 154 13.35 15.70 3.68
C VAL A 154 14.73 16.24 3.33
N ALA A 155 15.68 15.36 3.02
CA ALA A 155 16.99 15.80 2.54
C ALA A 155 16.90 16.36 1.11
N ASP A 156 17.85 17.23 0.80
CA ASP A 156 18.00 17.80 -0.54
C ASP A 156 18.20 16.71 -1.60
N ALA A 157 17.60 16.95 -2.77
CA ALA A 157 17.78 16.06 -3.92
C ALA A 157 19.22 16.14 -4.43
N ILE A 158 19.78 14.97 -4.75
CA ILE A 158 21.12 14.84 -5.32
C ILE A 158 21.07 15.31 -6.77
N ARG A 159 21.91 16.30 -7.10
CA ARG A 159 22.15 16.70 -8.49
C ARG A 159 23.15 15.74 -9.12
N VAL A 160 22.73 15.06 -10.18
CA VAL A 160 23.64 14.30 -11.04
C VAL A 160 24.11 15.24 -12.13
N GLN A 161 25.34 15.73 -12.01
CA GLN A 161 26.01 16.36 -13.15
C GLN A 161 26.58 15.23 -14.01
N GLU A 162 26.16 15.18 -15.26
CA GLU A 162 26.87 14.38 -16.26
C GLU A 162 28.25 15.00 -16.49
N PRO A 163 29.31 14.18 -16.60
CA PRO A 163 30.69 14.64 -16.76
C PRO A 163 30.92 15.43 -18.06
#